data_AF-A0AAV6R5X6-F1
#
_entry.id   AF-A0AAV6R5X6-F1
#
_cell.length_a   1.000
_cell.length_b   1.000
_cell.length_c   1.000
_cell.angle_alpha   90.00
_cell.angle_beta   90.00
_cell.angle_gamma   90.00
#
_symmetry.space_group_name_H-M   'P 1'
#
loop_
_entity.id
_entity.type
_entity.pdbx_description
1 polymer ?
#
loop_
_entity_poly.entity_id
_entity_poly.type
_entity_poly.pdbx_seq_one_letter_code
_entity_poly.pdbx_strand_id
1 'polypeptide(L)'
;MEVIHINSSVIYISHRPDNSTVGQMTEYEQCKDMPALLIWYLCLQVINMFLGIPANLIVLWLIHKNKGESSSSDIFIFQLAILDVLFCLILPLELANKAFHTTSNTWYILRFFYGLKDSSPLFLSCICLDRYLAVVHPIFFTKLNGRHHRAVLTIVVWIIILAYAAAKCVGNIPNFDKVFTAMILGAFAFMVFCNIAILWALWQSGPGRDEMHPVKKRACKMVLIIL
;
A
#
# COMPACT_ATOMS: atom_id res chain seq x y z
N MET A 1 -7.12 34.79 -26.15
CA MET A 1 -6.23 33.84 -25.48
C MET A 1 -6.11 34.34 -24.05
N GLU A 2 -7.10 34.00 -23.22
CA GLU A 2 -7.20 34.52 -21.85
C GLU A 2 -6.37 33.66 -20.91
N VAL A 3 -5.40 34.29 -20.28
CA VAL A 3 -4.58 33.72 -19.22
C VAL A 3 -5.42 33.73 -17.96
N ILE A 4 -5.92 32.56 -17.55
CA ILE A 4 -6.65 32.38 -16.30
C ILE A 4 -5.65 32.47 -15.15
N HIS A 5 -5.58 33.65 -14.50
CA HIS A 5 -4.89 33.82 -13.22
C HIS A 5 -5.71 33.15 -12.12
N ILE A 6 -5.35 31.92 -11.75
CA ILE A 6 -5.90 31.26 -10.56
C ILE A 6 -5.28 31.95 -9.34
N ASN A 7 -6.00 32.92 -8.77
CA ASN A 7 -5.59 33.66 -7.60
C ASN A 7 -5.62 32.72 -6.37
N SER A 8 -4.46 32.47 -5.77
CA SER A 8 -4.31 31.56 -4.63
C SER A 8 -5.11 31.98 -3.39
N SER A 9 -5.61 33.22 -3.35
CA SER A 9 -6.40 33.77 -2.25
C SER A 9 -7.81 33.18 -2.10
N VAL A 10 -8.36 32.47 -3.09
CA VAL A 10 -9.66 31.79 -2.95
C VAL A 10 -9.57 30.57 -2.00
N ILE A 11 -8.36 30.03 -1.78
CA ILE A 11 -8.13 28.93 -0.83
C ILE A 11 -7.99 29.44 0.62
N TYR A 12 -7.81 30.75 0.85
CA TYR A 12 -7.37 31.28 2.15
C TYR A 12 -8.40 32.04 2.99
N ILE A 13 -9.69 32.00 2.67
CA ILE A 13 -10.70 32.63 3.54
C ILE A 13 -11.21 31.61 4.56
N SER A 14 -10.43 31.42 5.64
CA SER A 14 -10.97 30.95 6.92
C SER A 14 -10.80 32.07 7.94
N HIS A 15 -11.93 32.74 8.20
CA HIS A 15 -12.07 33.80 9.17
C HIS A 15 -11.88 33.23 10.58
N ARG A 16 -10.87 33.69 11.31
CA ARG A 16 -10.63 33.38 12.72
C ARG A 16 -11.73 34.00 13.59
N PRO A 17 -12.24 33.26 14.59
CA PRO A 17 -12.34 33.85 15.92
C PRO A 17 -11.62 32.98 16.97
N ASP A 18 -10.98 33.65 17.93
CA ASP A 18 -10.30 33.04 19.07
C ASP A 18 -11.29 32.49 20.11
N ASN A 19 -11.15 31.23 20.49
CA ASN A 19 -11.09 30.79 21.89
C ASN A 19 -10.85 29.27 21.98
N SER A 20 -9.72 28.88 22.57
CA SER A 20 -9.49 27.64 23.33
C SER A 20 -10.25 26.37 22.88
N THR A 21 -9.97 25.89 21.68
CA THR A 21 -10.06 24.47 21.34
C THR A 21 -8.83 24.15 20.51
N VAL A 22 -8.05 23.16 20.93
CA VAL A 22 -6.93 22.60 20.17
C VAL A 22 -7.42 22.32 18.75
N GLY A 23 -7.08 23.20 17.81
CA GLY A 23 -7.52 23.08 16.42
C GLY A 23 -6.97 21.78 15.86
N GLN A 24 -7.86 20.84 15.55
CA GLN A 24 -7.49 19.56 14.96
C GLN A 24 -7.07 19.81 13.51
N MET A 25 -5.77 20.03 13.33
CA MET A 25 -5.11 20.25 12.05
C MET A 25 -5.14 18.96 11.20
N THR A 26 -5.48 19.07 9.92
CA THR A 26 -5.21 18.01 8.94
C THR A 26 -3.69 17.97 8.66
N GLU A 27 -3.15 16.85 8.15
CA GLU A 27 -1.70 16.76 7.81
C GLU A 27 -1.23 17.91 6.88
N TYR A 28 -2.15 18.51 6.12
CA TYR A 28 -1.91 19.67 5.26
C TYR A 28 -1.74 21.00 5.99
N GLU A 29 -2.45 21.20 7.11
CA GLU A 29 -2.32 22.42 7.91
C GLU A 29 -0.93 22.54 8.53
N GLN A 30 -0.28 21.40 8.79
CA GLN A 30 1.10 21.33 9.30
C GLN A 30 2.15 21.69 8.23
N CYS A 31 1.79 21.63 6.95
CA CYS A 31 2.66 21.95 5.80
C CYS A 31 2.30 23.27 5.10
N LYS A 32 1.51 24.14 5.74
CA LYS A 32 1.02 25.40 5.17
C LYS A 32 2.15 26.33 4.69
N ASP A 33 3.32 26.25 5.31
CA ASP A 33 4.49 27.08 4.99
C ASP A 33 5.29 26.57 3.76
N MET A 34 4.91 25.44 3.16
CA MET A 34 5.58 24.85 1.99
C MET A 34 4.60 24.63 0.82
N PRO A 35 4.22 25.69 0.09
CA PRO A 35 3.19 25.63 -0.96
C PRO A 35 3.56 24.69 -2.11
N ALA A 36 4.85 24.55 -2.44
CA ALA A 36 5.31 23.65 -3.49
C ALA A 36 5.02 22.17 -3.19
N LEU A 37 5.24 21.74 -1.93
CA LEU A 37 4.96 20.36 -1.51
C LEU A 37 3.46 20.07 -1.48
N LEU A 38 2.67 21.06 -1.05
CA LEU A 38 1.22 20.96 -1.04
C LEU A 38 0.65 20.79 -2.46
N ILE A 39 1.09 21.64 -3.40
CA ILE A 39 0.67 21.56 -4.80
C ILE A 39 1.08 20.22 -5.42
N TRP A 40 2.35 19.82 -5.22
CA TRP A 40 2.85 18.52 -5.70
C TRP A 40 2.00 17.35 -5.20
N TYR A 41 1.73 17.32 -3.89
CA TYR A 41 0.95 16.27 -3.27
C TYR A 41 -0.51 16.24 -3.79
N LEU A 42 -1.16 17.40 -3.91
CA LEU A 42 -2.52 17.50 -4.46
C LEU A 42 -2.58 17.03 -5.91
N CYS A 43 -1.58 17.40 -6.74
CA CYS A 43 -1.49 16.90 -8.11
C CYS A 43 -1.41 15.36 -8.16
N LEU A 44 -0.57 14.75 -7.31
CA LEU A 44 -0.48 13.28 -7.23
C LEU A 44 -1.80 12.64 -6.81
N GLN A 45 -2.52 13.23 -5.85
CA GLN A 45 -3.82 12.69 -5.42
C GLN A 45 -4.89 12.80 -6.52
N VAL A 46 -4.92 13.91 -7.26
CA VAL A 46 -5.83 14.08 -8.40
C VAL A 46 -5.55 13.02 -9.46
N ILE A 47 -4.27 12.83 -9.82
CA ILE A 47 -3.86 11.78 -10.76
C ILE A 47 -4.28 10.40 -10.24
N ASN A 48 -4.02 10.12 -8.97
CA ASN A 48 -4.41 8.85 -8.34
C ASN A 48 -5.93 8.64 -8.33
N MET A 49 -6.73 9.69 -8.15
CA MET A 49 -8.18 9.58 -8.21
C MET A 49 -8.66 9.22 -9.63
N PHE A 50 -8.16 9.94 -10.65
CA PHE A 50 -8.60 9.72 -12.03
C PHE A 50 -8.08 8.44 -12.66
N LEU A 51 -6.87 7.98 -12.30
CA LEU A 51 -6.29 6.76 -12.84
C LEU A 51 -6.53 5.56 -11.92
N GLY A 52 -6.42 5.75 -10.61
CA GLY A 52 -6.50 4.68 -9.62
C GLY A 52 -7.90 4.11 -9.48
N ILE A 53 -8.97 4.93 -9.51
CA ILE A 53 -10.35 4.42 -9.45
C ILE A 53 -10.64 3.48 -10.64
N PRO A 54 -10.52 3.91 -11.91
CA PRO A 54 -10.82 3.02 -13.03
C PRO A 54 -9.89 1.81 -13.07
N ALA A 55 -8.60 1.97 -12.79
CA ALA A 55 -7.65 0.86 -12.78
C ALA A 55 -8.03 -0.20 -11.74
N ASN A 56 -8.30 0.19 -10.49
CA ASN A 56 -8.65 -0.76 -9.43
C ASN A 56 -10.04 -1.36 -9.61
N LEU A 57 -11.01 -0.62 -10.17
CA LEU A 57 -12.32 -1.17 -10.53
C LEU A 57 -12.21 -2.22 -11.65
N ILE A 58 -11.34 -2.02 -12.65
CA ILE A 58 -11.06 -3.02 -13.68
C ILE A 58 -10.45 -4.27 -13.06
N VAL A 59 -9.50 -4.13 -12.12
CA VAL A 59 -8.91 -5.26 -11.40
C VAL A 59 -9.99 -6.05 -10.64
N LEU A 60 -10.86 -5.38 -9.89
CA LEU A 60 -11.97 -6.01 -9.18
C LEU A 60 -12.93 -6.73 -10.14
N TRP A 61 -13.25 -6.11 -11.28
CA TRP A 61 -14.09 -6.70 -12.31
C TRP A 61 -13.44 -7.94 -12.93
N LEU A 62 -12.15 -7.89 -13.24
CA LEU A 62 -11.41 -9.00 -13.82
C LEU A 62 -11.34 -10.19 -12.86
N ILE A 63 -11.07 -9.96 -11.57
CA ILE A 63 -11.08 -11.01 -10.54
C ILE A 63 -12.47 -11.63 -10.41
N HIS A 64 -13.53 -10.81 -10.45
CA HIS A 64 -14.89 -11.32 -10.39
C HIS A 64 -15.26 -12.18 -11.60
N LYS A 65 -14.87 -11.74 -12.80
CA LYS A 65 -15.12 -12.42 -14.07
C LYS A 65 -14.33 -13.74 -14.18
N ASN A 66 -13.09 -13.76 -13.70
CA ASN A 66 -12.18 -14.90 -13.84
C ASN A 66 -12.21 -15.87 -12.64
N LYS A 67 -13.29 -15.84 -11.83
CA LYS A 67 -13.46 -16.70 -10.65
C LYS A 67 -13.30 -18.20 -10.91
N GLY A 68 -13.46 -18.65 -12.16
CA GLY A 68 -13.28 -20.05 -12.59
C GLY A 68 -11.83 -20.48 -12.85
N GLU A 69 -10.92 -19.55 -13.10
CA GLU A 69 -9.49 -19.78 -13.40
C GLU A 69 -8.57 -19.10 -12.36
N SER A 70 -9.03 -18.99 -11.11
CA SER A 70 -8.42 -18.09 -10.14
C SER A 70 -6.93 -18.37 -9.92
N SER A 71 -6.09 -17.37 -10.14
CA SER A 71 -4.70 -17.39 -9.72
C SER A 71 -4.64 -17.47 -8.20
N SER A 72 -3.60 -18.12 -7.66
CA SER A 72 -3.54 -18.33 -6.23
C SER A 72 -3.65 -17.01 -5.44
N SER A 73 -3.07 -15.90 -5.90
CA SER A 73 -3.02 -14.65 -5.14
C SER A 73 -4.26 -13.74 -5.25
N ASP A 74 -5.32 -14.15 -5.94
CA ASP A 74 -6.46 -13.26 -6.26
C ASP A 74 -7.15 -12.65 -5.03
N ILE A 75 -7.17 -13.37 -3.90
CA ILE A 75 -7.75 -12.86 -2.64
C ILE A 75 -7.00 -11.63 -2.14
N PHE A 76 -5.66 -11.64 -2.14
CA PHE A 76 -4.88 -10.49 -1.66
C PHE A 76 -4.97 -9.31 -2.63
N ILE A 77 -4.96 -9.58 -3.93
CA ILE A 77 -5.11 -8.55 -4.97
C ILE A 77 -6.48 -7.88 -4.85
N PHE A 78 -7.54 -8.67 -4.59
CA PHE A 78 -8.88 -8.15 -4.37
C PHE A 78 -8.94 -7.21 -3.15
N GLN A 79 -8.35 -7.60 -2.03
CA GLN A 79 -8.32 -6.76 -0.83
C GLN A 79 -7.49 -5.49 -1.03
N LEU A 80 -6.37 -5.58 -1.73
CA LEU A 80 -5.53 -4.44 -2.07
C LEU A 80 -6.28 -3.46 -2.98
N ALA A 81 -6.97 -3.95 -4.01
CA ALA A 81 -7.76 -3.10 -4.90
C ALA A 81 -8.91 -2.38 -4.16
N ILE A 82 -9.51 -3.00 -3.13
CA ILE A 82 -10.46 -2.33 -2.24
C ILE A 82 -9.78 -1.18 -1.49
N LEU A 83 -8.61 -1.43 -0.87
CA LEU A 83 -7.87 -0.38 -0.15
C LEU A 83 -7.47 0.78 -1.07
N ASP A 84 -7.07 0.49 -2.30
CA ASP A 84 -6.66 1.52 -3.26
C ASP A 84 -7.87 2.37 -3.73
N VAL A 85 -9.04 1.76 -3.94
CA VAL A 85 -10.28 2.52 -4.21
C VAL A 85 -10.65 3.40 -3.01
N LEU A 86 -10.56 2.88 -1.79
CA LEU A 86 -10.79 3.67 -0.58
C LEU A 86 -9.79 4.82 -0.46
N PHE A 87 -8.54 4.60 -0.84
CA PHE A 87 -7.51 5.65 -0.87
C PHE A 87 -7.85 6.75 -1.90
N CYS A 88 -8.31 6.38 -3.10
CA CYS A 88 -8.76 7.35 -4.10
C CYS A 88 -9.94 8.20 -3.61
N LEU A 89 -10.77 7.69 -2.70
CA LEU A 89 -11.91 8.41 -2.11
C LEU A 89 -11.53 9.40 -1.00
N ILE A 90 -10.29 9.39 -0.49
CA ILE A 90 -9.85 10.32 0.55
C ILE A 90 -9.91 11.78 0.06
N LEU A 91 -9.39 12.04 -1.14
CA LEU A 91 -9.39 13.39 -1.74
C LEU A 91 -10.80 13.99 -1.90
N PRO A 92 -11.78 13.32 -2.54
CA PRO A 92 -13.13 13.86 -2.66
C PRO A 92 -13.82 14.03 -1.31
N LEU A 93 -13.56 13.14 -0.35
CA LEU A 93 -14.08 13.26 1.02
C LEU A 93 -13.51 14.50 1.72
N GLU A 94 -12.23 14.81 1.53
CA GLU A 94 -11.60 16.00 2.07
C GLU A 94 -12.15 17.29 1.45
N LEU A 95 -12.31 17.31 0.13
CA LEU A 95 -12.91 18.44 -0.59
C LEU A 95 -14.36 18.68 -0.16
N ALA A 96 -15.15 17.61 -0.03
CA ALA A 96 -16.51 17.69 0.48
C ALA A 96 -16.54 18.23 1.91
N ASN A 97 -15.66 17.74 2.79
CA ASN A 97 -15.57 18.23 4.17
C ASN A 97 -15.29 19.74 4.24
N LYS A 98 -14.39 20.24 3.38
CA LYS A 98 -14.07 21.67 3.27
C LYS A 98 -15.22 22.48 2.67
N ALA A 99 -15.85 22.00 1.60
CA ALA A 99 -16.92 22.71 0.89
C ALA A 99 -18.22 22.80 1.71
N PHE A 100 -18.55 21.75 2.47
CA PHE A 100 -19.80 21.66 3.22
C PHE A 100 -19.66 22.00 4.71
N HIS A 101 -18.50 22.51 5.15
CA HIS A 101 -18.21 22.79 6.57
C HIS A 101 -18.63 21.64 7.51
N THR A 102 -18.32 20.40 7.11
CA THR A 102 -18.85 19.23 7.82
C THR A 102 -18.22 19.09 9.21
N THR A 103 -19.04 18.62 10.16
CA THR A 103 -18.79 18.46 11.60
C THR A 103 -17.52 17.65 11.94
N SER A 104 -17.02 17.80 13.18
CA SER A 104 -15.89 17.06 13.79
C SER A 104 -15.81 15.55 13.47
N ASN A 105 -16.94 14.89 13.21
CA ASN A 105 -16.98 13.44 12.92
C ASN A 105 -16.26 13.06 11.61
N THR A 106 -16.28 13.92 10.58
CA THR A 106 -15.65 13.61 9.29
C THR A 106 -14.13 13.54 9.39
N TRP A 107 -13.53 14.28 10.33
CA TRP A 107 -12.10 14.24 10.60
C TRP A 107 -11.64 12.85 11.10
N TYR A 108 -12.40 12.22 12.00
CA TYR A 108 -12.10 10.85 12.46
C TYR A 108 -12.18 9.84 11.32
N ILE A 109 -13.14 10.02 10.42
CA ILE A 109 -13.31 9.17 9.23
C ILE A 109 -12.11 9.33 8.29
N LEU A 110 -11.67 10.56 7.99
CA LEU A 110 -10.46 10.78 7.19
C LEU A 110 -9.24 10.12 7.83
N ARG A 111 -9.05 10.33 9.13
CA ARG A 111 -7.89 9.77 9.87
C ARG A 111 -7.89 8.24 9.87
N PHE A 112 -9.07 7.62 9.89
CA PHE A 112 -9.24 6.19 9.73
C PHE A 112 -8.78 5.72 8.34
N PHE A 113 -9.28 6.37 7.28
CA PHE A 113 -8.90 6.03 5.90
C PHE A 113 -7.40 6.20 5.64
N TYR A 114 -6.78 7.24 6.18
CA TYR A 114 -5.33 7.39 6.13
C TYR A 114 -4.61 6.23 6.84
N GLY A 115 -5.14 5.76 7.96
CA GLY A 115 -4.59 4.59 8.66
C GLY A 115 -4.70 3.29 7.86
N LEU A 116 -5.82 3.09 7.14
CA LEU A 116 -5.99 1.95 6.23
C LEU A 116 -4.95 1.98 5.10
N LYS A 117 -4.76 3.16 4.49
CA LYS A 117 -3.79 3.38 3.40
C LYS A 117 -2.37 3.10 3.86
N ASP A 118 -1.95 3.63 5.01
CA ASP A 118 -0.60 3.45 5.55
C ASP A 118 -0.22 1.97 5.73
N SER A 119 -1.21 1.11 5.93
CA SER A 119 -1.01 -0.33 6.17
C SER A 119 -1.25 -1.19 4.92
N SER A 120 -1.54 -0.59 3.75
CA SER A 120 -1.68 -1.33 2.49
C SER A 120 -0.46 -2.17 2.07
N PRO A 121 0.80 -1.81 2.41
CA PRO A 121 1.97 -2.63 2.08
C PRO A 121 1.98 -4.02 2.72
N LEU A 122 1.15 -4.27 3.74
CA LEU A 122 0.98 -5.59 4.33
C LEU A 122 0.33 -6.58 3.34
N PHE A 123 -0.63 -6.14 2.53
CA PHE A 123 -1.21 -6.97 1.47
C PHE A 123 -0.24 -7.22 0.32
N LEU A 124 0.56 -6.21 -0.07
CA LEU A 124 1.65 -6.39 -1.02
C LEU A 124 2.67 -7.42 -0.53
N SER A 125 3.03 -7.37 0.76
CA SER A 125 3.90 -8.35 1.40
C SER A 125 3.31 -9.76 1.35
N CYS A 126 1.99 -9.90 1.55
CA CYS A 126 1.32 -11.19 1.43
C CYS A 126 1.32 -11.75 0.00
N ILE A 127 1.20 -10.89 -1.01
CA ILE A 127 1.35 -11.29 -2.42
C ILE A 127 2.78 -11.80 -2.66
N CYS A 128 3.80 -11.08 -2.19
CA CYS A 128 5.21 -11.52 -2.28
C CYS A 128 5.45 -12.86 -1.56
N LEU A 129 4.88 -13.04 -0.37
CA LEU A 129 4.96 -14.31 0.37
C LEU A 129 4.29 -15.45 -0.39
N ASP A 130 3.10 -15.25 -0.94
CA ASP A 130 2.39 -16.30 -1.70
C ASP A 130 3.18 -16.73 -2.94
N ARG A 131 3.77 -15.77 -3.66
CA ARG A 131 4.67 -16.05 -4.78
C ARG A 131 5.96 -16.76 -4.35
N TYR A 132 6.55 -16.33 -3.23
CA TYR A 132 7.73 -16.96 -2.65
C TYR A 132 7.46 -18.43 -2.30
N LEU A 133 6.35 -18.73 -1.63
CA LEU A 133 5.99 -20.11 -1.28
C LEU A 133 5.75 -20.97 -2.52
N ALA A 134 5.10 -20.42 -3.55
CA ALA A 134 4.84 -21.14 -4.79
C ALA A 134 6.12 -21.51 -5.54
N VAL A 135 7.13 -20.62 -5.57
CA VAL A 135 8.37 -20.82 -6.33
C VAL A 135 9.42 -21.58 -5.53
N VAL A 136 9.65 -21.20 -4.27
CA VAL A 136 10.75 -21.73 -3.46
C VAL A 136 10.36 -23.01 -2.73
N HIS A 137 9.09 -23.16 -2.36
CA HIS A 137 8.58 -24.30 -1.59
C HIS A 137 7.36 -24.96 -2.25
N PRO A 138 7.46 -25.43 -3.50
CA PRO A 138 6.30 -25.90 -4.28
C PRO A 138 5.56 -27.07 -3.62
N ILE A 139 6.28 -28.02 -3.01
CA ILE A 139 5.68 -29.19 -2.33
C ILE A 139 4.82 -28.75 -1.13
N PHE A 140 5.32 -27.78 -0.35
CA PHE A 140 4.59 -27.22 0.78
C PHE A 140 3.38 -26.39 0.29
N PHE A 141 3.57 -25.63 -0.78
CA PHE A 141 2.50 -24.84 -1.40
C PHE A 141 1.35 -25.71 -1.94
N THR A 142 1.64 -26.88 -2.51
CA THR A 142 0.61 -27.84 -2.96
C THR A 142 -0.12 -28.51 -1.78
N LYS A 143 0.58 -28.76 -0.67
CA LYS A 143 -0.01 -29.37 0.53
C LYS A 143 -0.88 -28.39 1.32
N LEU A 144 -0.56 -27.10 1.28
CA LEU A 144 -1.39 -26.04 1.83
C LEU A 144 -2.70 -25.95 1.06
N ASN A 145 -3.83 -26.05 1.77
CA ASN A 145 -5.10 -25.65 1.19
C ASN A 145 -5.07 -24.13 0.95
N GLY A 146 -4.69 -23.75 -0.27
CA GLY A 146 -4.35 -22.37 -0.62
C GLY A 146 -5.48 -21.38 -0.31
N ARG A 147 -6.74 -21.81 -0.38
CA ARG A 147 -7.88 -20.95 -0.07
C ARG A 147 -8.02 -20.67 1.43
N HIS A 148 -7.88 -21.71 2.27
CA HIS A 148 -7.94 -21.55 3.72
C HIS A 148 -6.77 -20.73 4.26
N HIS A 149 -5.54 -21.05 3.83
CA HIS A 149 -4.35 -20.31 4.26
C HIS A 149 -4.43 -18.82 3.92
N ARG A 150 -4.84 -18.47 2.69
CA ARG A 150 -5.00 -17.07 2.28
C ARG A 150 -6.12 -16.36 2.99
N ALA A 151 -7.24 -17.03 3.26
CA ALA A 151 -8.32 -16.47 4.04
C ALA A 151 -7.85 -16.13 5.46
N VAL A 152 -7.13 -17.06 6.11
CA VAL A 152 -6.55 -16.82 7.45
C VAL A 152 -5.57 -15.65 7.42
N LEU A 153 -4.62 -15.62 6.47
CA LEU A 153 -3.65 -14.52 6.35
C LEU A 153 -4.33 -13.18 6.09
N THR A 154 -5.36 -13.18 5.25
CA THR A 154 -6.18 -11.99 4.96
C THR A 154 -6.86 -11.46 6.21
N ILE A 155 -7.46 -12.33 7.03
CA ILE A 155 -8.10 -11.94 8.29
C ILE A 155 -7.08 -11.35 9.26
N VAL A 156 -5.92 -12.00 9.41
CA VAL A 156 -4.84 -11.51 10.28
C VAL A 156 -4.36 -10.12 9.84
N VAL A 157 -4.12 -9.93 8.54
CA VAL A 157 -3.70 -8.63 8.01
C VAL A 157 -4.79 -7.57 8.22
N TRP A 158 -6.06 -7.90 7.99
CA TRP A 158 -7.16 -6.98 8.27
C TRP A 158 -7.22 -6.57 9.73
N ILE A 159 -7.04 -7.50 10.67
CA ILE A 159 -7.00 -7.17 12.10
C ILE A 159 -5.86 -6.18 12.39
N ILE A 160 -4.67 -6.39 11.83
CA ILE A 160 -3.52 -5.48 12.00
C ILE A 160 -3.83 -4.09 11.41
N ILE A 161 -4.38 -4.05 10.19
CA ILE A 161 -4.75 -2.80 9.50
C ILE A 161 -5.80 -2.04 10.30
N LEU A 162 -6.86 -2.71 10.77
CA LEU A 162 -7.93 -2.09 11.54
C LEU A 162 -7.43 -1.61 12.91
N ALA A 163 -6.57 -2.39 13.57
CA ALA A 163 -5.94 -1.97 14.83
C ALA A 163 -5.08 -0.72 14.63
N TYR A 164 -4.25 -0.69 13.58
CA TYR A 164 -3.42 0.47 13.24
C TYR A 164 -4.28 1.70 12.88
N ALA A 165 -5.33 1.52 12.08
CA ALA A 165 -6.23 2.60 11.69
C ALA A 165 -7.01 3.16 12.90
N ALA A 166 -7.53 2.29 13.77
CA ALA A 166 -8.19 2.70 15.01
C ALA A 166 -7.21 3.43 15.96
N ALA A 167 -5.99 2.92 16.10
CA ALA A 167 -4.92 3.57 16.84
C ALA A 167 -4.60 4.97 16.28
N LYS A 168 -4.56 5.12 14.96
CA LYS A 168 -4.39 6.42 14.28
C LYS A 168 -5.56 7.36 14.59
N CYS A 169 -6.80 6.87 14.59
CA CYS A 169 -7.99 7.68 14.90
C CYS A 169 -7.99 8.24 16.33
N VAL A 170 -7.60 7.43 17.31
CA VAL A 170 -7.58 7.85 18.73
C VAL A 170 -6.53 8.94 18.95
N GLY A 171 -5.44 8.94 18.16
CA GLY A 171 -4.53 10.08 18.03
C GLY A 171 -3.68 10.39 19.27
N ASN A 172 -3.73 9.57 20.33
CA ASN A 172 -3.07 9.81 21.61
C ASN A 172 -1.85 8.89 21.85
N ILE A 173 -1.36 8.22 20.81
CA ILE A 173 -0.26 7.25 20.95
C ILE A 173 1.08 7.94 20.65
N PRO A 174 1.97 8.09 21.66
CA PRO A 174 3.29 8.64 21.42
C PRO A 174 4.11 7.72 20.53
N ASN A 175 4.94 8.28 19.65
CA ASN A 175 5.80 7.56 18.70
C ASN A 175 5.08 6.80 17.56
N PHE A 176 3.84 7.18 17.22
CA PHE A 176 3.11 6.56 16.11
C PHE A 176 3.88 6.61 14.78
N ASP A 177 4.59 7.71 14.51
CA ASP A 177 5.42 7.86 13.29
C ASP A 177 6.55 6.84 13.22
N LYS A 178 7.10 6.43 14.37
CA LYS A 178 8.14 5.38 14.44
C LYS A 178 7.57 4.01 14.15
N VAL A 179 6.36 3.73 14.66
CA VAL A 179 5.63 2.47 14.37
C VAL A 179 5.34 2.37 12.89
N PHE A 180 4.81 3.43 12.28
CA PHE A 180 4.58 3.50 10.84
C PHE A 180 5.87 3.24 10.06
N THR A 181 6.93 3.98 10.37
CA THR A 181 8.23 3.85 9.68
C THR A 181 8.80 2.44 9.81
N ALA A 182 8.75 1.85 11.02
CA ALA A 182 9.23 0.48 11.25
C ALA A 182 8.40 -0.55 10.48
N MET A 183 7.08 -0.39 10.43
CA MET A 183 6.18 -1.25 9.67
C MET A 183 6.51 -1.20 8.17
N ILE A 184 6.68 0.00 7.60
CA ILE A 184 7.01 0.19 6.19
C ILE A 184 8.39 -0.41 5.86
N LEU A 185 9.41 -0.12 6.67
CA LEU A 185 10.75 -0.63 6.45
C LEU A 185 10.79 -2.16 6.55
N GLY A 186 10.08 -2.72 7.53
CA GLY A 186 9.95 -4.17 7.69
C GLY A 186 9.25 -4.82 6.50
N ALA A 187 8.13 -4.27 6.04
CA ALA A 187 7.41 -4.73 4.86
C ALA A 187 8.30 -4.67 3.60
N PHE A 188 9.02 -3.56 3.40
CA PHE A 188 9.92 -3.39 2.27
C PHE A 188 11.09 -4.38 2.29
N ALA A 189 11.77 -4.53 3.44
CA ALA A 189 12.85 -5.48 3.60
C ALA A 189 12.39 -6.91 3.31
N PHE A 190 11.21 -7.28 3.81
CA PHE A 190 10.59 -8.57 3.54
C PHE A 190 10.27 -8.78 2.06
N MET A 191 9.65 -7.79 1.41
CA MET A 191 9.37 -7.83 -0.03
C MET A 191 10.66 -8.00 -0.84
N VAL A 192 11.72 -7.25 -0.53
CA VAL A 192 13.03 -7.38 -1.20
C VAL A 192 13.60 -8.77 -1.01
N PHE A 193 13.58 -9.31 0.21
CA PHE A 193 14.02 -10.67 0.49
C PHE A 193 13.25 -11.71 -0.34
N CYS A 194 11.92 -11.64 -0.37
CA CYS A 194 11.09 -12.56 -1.14
C CYS A 194 11.42 -12.49 -2.64
N ASN A 195 11.55 -11.28 -3.20
CA ASN A 195 11.87 -11.09 -4.61
C ASN A 195 13.26 -11.61 -4.97
N ILE A 196 14.28 -11.37 -4.12
CA ILE A 196 15.63 -11.92 -4.32
C ILE A 196 15.60 -13.45 -4.31
N ALA A 197 14.88 -14.06 -3.35
CA ALA A 197 14.78 -15.51 -3.25
C ALA A 197 14.04 -16.14 -4.45
N ILE A 198 12.97 -15.50 -4.93
CA ILE A 198 12.26 -15.91 -6.15
C ILE A 198 13.21 -15.86 -7.35
N LEU A 199 13.92 -14.74 -7.55
CA LEU A 199 14.88 -14.59 -8.64
C LEU A 199 15.99 -15.64 -8.58
N TRP A 200 16.50 -15.93 -7.38
CA TRP A 200 17.53 -16.94 -7.18
C TRP A 200 17.02 -18.35 -7.50
N ALA A 201 15.83 -18.71 -7.04
CA ALA A 201 15.22 -20.02 -7.32
C ALA A 201 14.91 -20.20 -8.82
N LEU A 202 14.40 -19.16 -9.48
CA LEU A 202 14.18 -19.16 -10.92
C LEU A 202 15.49 -19.28 -11.69
N TRP A 203 16.55 -18.58 -11.25
CA TRP A 203 17.88 -18.68 -11.85
C TRP A 203 18.47 -20.09 -11.72
N GLN A 204 18.26 -20.75 -10.58
CA GLN A 204 18.69 -22.14 -10.41
C GLN A 204 17.95 -23.14 -11.28
N SER A 205 16.72 -22.81 -11.70
CA SER A 205 15.80 -23.65 -12.45
C SER A 205 15.79 -23.35 -13.97
N GLY A 206 16.63 -22.42 -14.46
CA GLY A 206 16.63 -21.98 -15.86
C GLY A 206 17.04 -23.05 -16.89
N PRO A 207 16.62 -22.89 -18.17
CA PRO A 207 16.66 -23.91 -19.22
C PRO A 207 18.11 -24.20 -19.65
N GLY A 208 18.57 -25.42 -19.39
CA GLY A 208 19.96 -25.84 -19.64
C GLY A 208 20.67 -26.38 -18.41
N ARG A 209 19.93 -26.95 -17.45
CA ARG A 209 20.49 -27.64 -16.27
C ARG A 209 20.16 -29.13 -16.18
N ASP A 210 19.55 -29.70 -17.23
CA ASP A 210 19.57 -31.16 -17.43
C ASP A 210 20.92 -31.68 -17.97
N GLU A 211 21.86 -30.77 -18.27
CA GLU A 211 23.29 -31.05 -18.11
C GLU A 211 23.95 -29.84 -17.46
N MET A 212 24.24 -29.91 -16.16
CA MET A 212 25.16 -28.97 -15.55
C MET A 212 26.57 -29.26 -16.10
N HIS A 213 26.89 -28.66 -17.25
CA HIS A 213 28.15 -28.85 -17.96
C HIS A 213 29.32 -28.71 -16.97
N PRO A 214 30.26 -29.67 -16.93
CA PRO A 214 31.23 -29.87 -15.84
C PRO A 214 32.10 -28.64 -15.52
N VAL A 215 32.19 -27.70 -16.46
CA VAL A 215 32.90 -26.42 -16.32
C VAL A 215 32.24 -25.46 -15.31
N LYS A 216 30.90 -25.39 -15.19
CA LYS A 216 30.26 -24.49 -14.21
C LYS A 216 30.51 -24.93 -12.76
N LYS A 217 30.55 -26.25 -12.52
CA LYS A 217 30.92 -26.84 -11.22
C LYS A 217 32.39 -26.59 -10.87
N ARG A 218 33.28 -26.63 -11.88
CA ARG A 218 34.71 -26.29 -11.71
C ARG A 218 34.93 -24.80 -11.47
N ALA A 219 34.22 -23.92 -12.17
CA ALA A 219 34.33 -22.48 -11.99
C ALA A 219 33.86 -22.04 -10.60
N CYS A 220 32.71 -22.54 -10.12
CA CYS A 220 32.23 -22.24 -8.77
C CYS A 220 33.18 -22.77 -7.69
N LYS A 221 33.75 -23.96 -7.89
CA LYS A 221 34.76 -24.52 -6.99
C LYS A 221 36.09 -23.74 -7.02
N MET A 222 36.49 -23.20 -8.17
CA MET A 222 37.70 -22.38 -8.30
C MET A 222 37.56 -21.03 -7.60
N VAL A 223 36.39 -20.40 -7.69
CA VAL A 223 36.10 -19.14 -6.98
C VAL A 223 36.07 -19.35 -5.45
N LEU A 224 35.51 -20.47 -4.99
CA LEU A 224 35.46 -20.84 -3.57
C LEU A 224 36.81 -21.25 -2.96
N ILE A 225 37.83 -21.52 -3.77
CA ILE A 225 39.19 -21.82 -3.31
C ILE A 225 40.04 -20.54 -3.22
N ILE A 226 39.65 -19.48 -3.93
CA ILE A 226 40.35 -18.19 -3.97
C ILE A 226 39.82 -17.22 -2.89
N LEU A 227 38.57 -17.40 -2.44
CA LEU A 227 38.02 -16.73 -1.26
C LEU A 227 38.35 -17.52 0.01
#